data_AF-A0A1R1YGA5-F1
#
_entry.id   AF-A0A1R1YGA5-F1
#
_cell.length_a   1.000
_cell.length_b   1.000
_cell.length_c   1.000
_cell.angle_alpha   90.00
_cell.angle_beta   90.00
_cell.angle_gamma   90.00
#
_symmetry.space_group_name_H-M   'P 1'
#
loop_
_entity.id
_entity.type
_entity.pdbx_description
1 polymer ?
#
loop_
_entity_poly.entity_id
_entity_poly.type
_entity_poly.pdbx_seq_one_letter_code
_entity_poly.pdbx_strand_id
1 'polypeptide(L)'
;MYSTREKNSTGTNTIAEKGSPQSFEPLLSNSDFAKFPLTVFISNVYDSKLRYIFENDVAILMAGGSAISHMLSVIKYFIRAQTNNSLTTKKVYLFWTCLEQDSLALLKVLPIRHYYIKH
;
A
#
# COMPACT_ATOMS: atom_id res chain seq x y z
N MET A 1 -52.08 -17.90 14.13
CA MET A 1 -52.31 -19.34 14.40
C MET A 1 -51.61 -20.14 13.31
N TYR A 2 -50.85 -21.15 13.73
CA TYR A 2 -49.95 -22.00 12.94
C TYR A 2 -50.63 -22.82 11.83
N SER A 3 -49.90 -23.18 10.77
CA SER A 3 -49.60 -24.60 10.46
C SER A 3 -48.73 -24.74 9.20
N THR A 4 -47.57 -25.37 9.37
CA THR A 4 -46.63 -25.88 8.36
C THR A 4 -47.23 -27.10 7.65
N ARG A 5 -47.02 -27.22 6.33
CA ARG A 5 -47.07 -28.53 5.67
C ARG A 5 -45.96 -28.68 4.64
N GLU A 6 -45.13 -29.66 4.94
CA GLU A 6 -43.99 -30.19 4.20
C GLU A 6 -44.39 -30.69 2.80
N LYS A 7 -43.51 -30.46 1.82
CA LYS A 7 -43.35 -31.37 0.69
C LYS A 7 -41.86 -31.65 0.47
N ASN A 8 -41.55 -32.93 0.62
CA ASN A 8 -40.27 -33.58 0.46
C ASN A 8 -39.63 -33.31 -0.92
N SER A 9 -38.35 -32.95 -0.94
CA SER A 9 -37.46 -33.28 -2.07
C SER A 9 -36.29 -34.12 -1.56
N THR A 10 -36.24 -35.35 -2.03
CA THR A 10 -35.28 -36.40 -1.69
C THR A 10 -33.99 -36.24 -2.50
N GLY A 11 -32.82 -36.41 -1.85
CA GLY A 11 -31.56 -36.82 -2.50
C GLY A 11 -30.59 -35.70 -2.88
N THR A 12 -29.74 -35.24 -1.96
CA THR A 12 -28.31 -35.61 -1.77
C THR A 12 -27.31 -34.98 -2.75
N ASN A 13 -26.54 -34.01 -2.25
CA ASN A 13 -25.07 -33.94 -2.34
C ASN A 13 -24.53 -32.85 -1.40
N THR A 14 -24.61 -33.11 -0.09
CA THR A 14 -23.82 -32.37 0.90
C THR A 14 -22.42 -32.97 0.88
N ILE A 15 -21.46 -32.27 0.29
CA ILE A 15 -20.04 -32.63 0.42
C ILE A 15 -19.67 -32.33 1.88
N ALA A 16 -19.51 -33.40 2.65
CA ALA A 16 -18.95 -33.33 3.99
C ALA A 16 -17.46 -32.99 3.87
N GLU A 17 -17.08 -31.72 4.11
CA GLU A 17 -15.67 -31.38 4.36
C GLU A 17 -15.27 -31.93 5.72
N LYS A 18 -14.76 -33.16 5.69
CA LYS A 18 -14.15 -33.83 6.83
C LYS A 18 -12.63 -33.72 6.68
N GLY A 19 -12.04 -32.77 7.39
CA GLY A 19 -10.66 -32.84 7.89
C GLY A 19 -9.54 -32.53 6.91
N SER A 20 -9.01 -31.30 7.00
CA SER A 20 -7.56 -31.09 7.12
C SER A 20 -7.33 -29.76 7.86
N PRO A 21 -6.32 -29.65 8.75
CA PRO A 21 -5.87 -28.35 9.19
C PRO A 21 -5.29 -27.67 7.94
N GLN A 22 -5.95 -26.63 7.42
CA GLN A 22 -5.33 -25.77 6.42
C GLN A 22 -4.10 -25.15 7.10
N SER A 23 -2.91 -25.70 6.81
CA SER A 23 -1.68 -25.07 7.22
C SER A 23 -1.64 -23.70 6.54
N PHE A 24 -1.38 -22.66 7.33
CA PHE A 24 -1.06 -21.33 6.83
C PHE A 24 0.36 -21.34 6.23
N GLU A 25 0.60 -22.25 5.29
CA GLU A 25 1.75 -22.18 4.41
C GLU A 25 1.57 -20.92 3.56
N PRO A 26 2.55 -20.00 3.52
CA PRO A 26 2.48 -18.84 2.64
C PRO A 26 2.27 -19.34 1.22
N LEU A 27 1.26 -18.85 0.50
CA LEU A 27 0.99 -19.20 -0.92
C LEU A 27 2.21 -18.99 -1.86
N LEU A 28 3.24 -18.31 -1.36
CA LEU A 28 4.53 -18.08 -2.00
C LEU A 28 5.54 -19.24 -1.87
N SER A 29 5.29 -20.26 -1.03
CA SER A 29 6.17 -21.45 -0.90
C SER A 29 5.95 -22.48 -2.02
N ASN A 30 4.89 -22.32 -2.81
CA ASN A 30 4.62 -23.16 -3.97
C ASN A 30 5.48 -22.74 -5.17
N SER A 31 6.47 -23.57 -5.53
CA SER A 31 7.33 -23.37 -6.71
C SER A 31 6.57 -23.26 -8.03
N ASP A 32 5.32 -23.71 -8.06
CA ASP A 32 4.43 -23.64 -9.23
C ASP A 32 3.75 -22.26 -9.37
N PHE A 33 3.57 -21.50 -8.28
CA PHE A 33 3.09 -20.10 -8.35
C PHE A 33 4.15 -19.15 -8.90
N ALA A 34 5.44 -19.48 -8.73
CA ALA A 34 6.56 -18.69 -9.27
C ALA A 34 6.63 -18.70 -10.81
N LYS A 35 5.85 -19.56 -11.48
CA LYS A 35 5.85 -19.74 -12.94
C LYS A 35 4.56 -19.29 -13.62
N PHE A 36 3.70 -18.54 -12.94
CA PHE A 36 2.55 -17.96 -13.62
C PHE A 36 2.97 -16.65 -14.28
N PRO A 37 3.02 -16.54 -15.63
CA PRO A 37 3.32 -15.28 -16.29
C PRO A 37 2.19 -14.28 -16.00
N LEU A 38 2.37 -13.46 -14.96
CA LEU A 38 1.44 -12.40 -14.61
C LEU A 38 1.63 -11.26 -15.62
N THR A 39 0.71 -11.16 -16.56
CA THR A 39 0.67 -10.01 -17.47
C THR A 39 0.01 -8.84 -16.74
N VAL A 40 0.79 -7.80 -16.45
CA VAL A 40 0.30 -6.56 -15.80
C VAL A 40 0.12 -5.49 -16.86
N PHE A 41 -1.10 -5.02 -17.04
CA PHE A 41 -1.40 -3.87 -17.89
C PHE A 41 -1.48 -2.62 -16.99
N ILE A 42 -0.66 -1.62 -17.29
CA ILE A 42 -0.61 -0.36 -16.54
C ILE A 42 -1.21 0.73 -17.43
N SER A 43 -2.27 1.38 -16.97
CA SER A 43 -2.84 2.55 -17.64
C SER A 43 -1.90 3.75 -17.56
N ASN A 44 -2.12 4.76 -18.41
CA ASN A 44 -1.28 5.96 -18.43
C ASN A 44 -1.25 6.67 -17.06
N VAL A 45 -0.19 7.46 -16.83
CA VAL A 45 -0.02 8.25 -15.61
C VAL A 45 -1.07 9.36 -15.58
N TYR A 46 -1.88 9.39 -14.53
CA TYR A 46 -2.79 10.49 -14.27
C TYR A 46 -2.03 11.62 -13.59
N ASP A 47 -2.16 12.83 -14.14
CA ASP A 47 -1.53 14.00 -13.55
C ASP A 47 -2.16 14.30 -12.18
N SER A 48 -1.32 14.60 -11.19
CA SER A 48 -1.77 14.91 -9.84
C SER A 48 -1.45 16.35 -9.52
N LYS A 49 -2.29 16.97 -8.69
CA LYS A 49 -2.05 18.32 -8.17
C LYS A 49 -0.80 18.42 -7.28
N LEU A 50 -0.06 17.33 -7.06
CA LEU A 50 1.17 17.32 -6.27
C LEU A 50 2.29 18.18 -6.90
N ARG A 51 2.22 18.50 -8.20
CA ARG A 51 3.19 19.42 -8.84
C ARG A 51 3.22 20.82 -8.21
N TYR A 52 2.08 21.30 -7.72
CA TYR A 52 1.94 22.63 -7.11
C TYR A 52 2.63 22.73 -5.73
N ILE A 53 3.01 21.59 -5.14
CA ILE A 53 3.78 21.57 -3.89
C ILE A 53 5.08 22.36 -4.05
N PHE A 54 5.69 22.31 -5.24
CA PHE A 54 7.00 22.88 -5.48
C PHE A 54 7.03 24.39 -5.74
N GLU A 55 5.86 25.03 -5.77
CA GLU A 55 5.70 26.47 -5.96
C GLU A 55 5.86 27.25 -4.64
N ASN A 56 5.90 26.55 -3.51
CA ASN A 56 5.98 27.14 -2.17
C ASN A 56 7.39 27.02 -1.61
N ASP A 57 7.84 28.01 -0.84
CA ASP A 57 9.15 27.98 -0.16
C ASP A 57 9.29 26.79 0.82
N VAL A 58 8.20 26.43 1.49
CA VAL A 58 8.12 25.32 2.44
C VAL A 58 6.89 24.48 2.13
N ALA A 59 7.06 23.15 2.08
CA ALA A 59 5.98 22.20 1.91
C ALA A 59 5.86 21.28 3.14
N ILE A 60 4.62 21.02 3.55
CA ILE A 60 4.29 20.07 4.61
C ILE A 60 3.47 18.94 3.98
N LEU A 61 4.04 17.74 3.99
CA LEU A 61 3.43 16.52 3.49
C LEU A 61 2.82 15.75 4.67
N MET A 62 1.55 15.40 4.56
CA MET A 62 0.86 14.58 5.56
C MET A 62 0.42 13.26 4.91
N ALA A 63 0.74 12.15 5.55
CA ALA A 63 0.34 10.82 5.09
C ALA A 63 -0.16 9.97 6.26
N GLY A 64 -1.12 9.09 5.95
CA GLY A 64 -1.56 8.01 6.83
C GLY A 64 -1.42 6.67 6.11
N GLY A 65 -0.89 5.66 6.80
CA GLY A 65 -0.75 4.30 6.26
C GLY A 65 0.00 4.27 4.93
N SER A 66 -0.59 3.62 3.92
CA SER A 66 -0.01 3.42 2.58
C SER A 66 0.10 4.71 1.73
N ALA A 67 -0.60 5.79 2.09
CA ALA A 67 -0.51 7.08 1.39
C ALA A 67 0.91 7.68 1.43
N ILE A 68 1.76 7.18 2.31
CA ILE A 68 3.19 7.51 2.35
C ILE A 68 3.87 7.28 1.00
N SER A 69 3.45 6.26 0.24
CA SER A 69 4.07 5.90 -1.04
C SER A 69 4.09 7.06 -2.04
N HIS A 70 3.01 7.85 -2.11
CA HIS A 70 2.93 9.02 -2.97
C HIS A 70 3.86 10.14 -2.47
N MET A 71 3.93 10.34 -1.15
CA MET A 71 4.81 11.34 -0.53
C MET A 71 6.29 10.99 -0.70
N LEU A 72 6.66 9.71 -0.64
CA LEU A 72 8.02 9.27 -0.92
C LEU A 72 8.44 9.60 -2.35
N SER A 73 7.54 9.48 -3.33
CA SER A 73 7.80 9.89 -4.71
C SER A 73 8.08 11.39 -4.82
N VAL A 74 7.25 12.22 -4.16
CA VAL A 74 7.42 13.68 -4.09
C VAL A 74 8.77 14.04 -3.44
N ILE A 75 9.12 13.40 -2.32
CA ILE A 75 10.39 13.64 -1.61
C ILE A 75 11.59 13.23 -2.47
N LYS A 76 11.53 12.09 -3.17
CA LYS A 76 12.59 11.66 -4.10
C LYS A 76 12.79 12.67 -5.22
N TYR A 77 11.70 13.15 -5.81
CA TYR A 77 11.77 14.19 -6.83
C TYR A 77 12.38 15.48 -6.27
N PHE A 78 11.95 15.93 -5.09
CA PHE A 78 12.51 17.08 -4.40
C PHE A 78 14.03 16.96 -4.21
N ILE A 79 14.51 15.84 -3.65
CA ILE A 79 15.94 15.60 -3.43
C ILE A 79 16.73 15.66 -4.74
N ARG A 80 16.21 15.05 -5.82
CA ARG A 80 16.85 15.04 -7.14
C ARG A 80 16.82 16.41 -7.83
N ALA A 81 15.76 17.17 -7.65
CA ALA A 81 15.59 18.47 -8.30
C ALA A 81 16.34 19.59 -7.56
N GLN A 82 16.53 19.43 -6.24
CA GLN A 82 17.33 20.35 -5.43
C GLN A 82 18.79 20.41 -5.87
N THR A 83 19.37 19.29 -6.33
CA THR A 83 20.75 19.29 -6.85
C THR A 83 20.91 20.17 -8.10
N ASN A 84 19.82 20.39 -8.83
CA ASN A 84 19.79 21.20 -10.04
C ASN A 84 19.23 22.61 -9.81
N ASN A 85 18.91 22.98 -8.55
CA ASN A 85 18.25 24.24 -8.18
C ASN A 85 17.00 24.57 -9.02
N SER A 86 16.26 23.55 -9.45
CA SER A 86 15.12 23.75 -10.38
C SER A 86 13.79 24.01 -9.69
N LEU A 87 13.74 24.06 -8.35
CA LEU A 87 12.51 24.21 -7.57
C LEU A 87 12.58 25.45 -6.67
N THR A 88 11.41 26.06 -6.44
CA THR A 88 11.25 27.16 -5.47
C THR A 88 11.31 26.66 -4.03
N THR A 89 10.81 25.44 -3.78
CA THR A 89 10.80 24.84 -2.45
C THR A 89 12.20 24.65 -1.89
N LYS A 90 12.41 25.10 -0.66
CA LYS A 90 13.68 25.00 0.08
C LYS A 90 13.63 23.90 1.12
N LYS A 91 12.44 23.61 1.68
CA LYS A 91 12.24 22.65 2.76
C LYS A 91 10.96 21.84 2.58
N VAL A 92 11.06 20.55 2.85
CA VAL A 92 9.93 19.62 2.86
C VAL A 92 9.88 18.94 4.23
N TYR A 93 8.75 19.02 4.92
CA TYR A 93 8.48 18.29 6.15
C TYR A 93 7.51 17.16 5.86
N LEU A 94 7.74 15.99 6.45
CA LEU A 94 6.85 14.84 6.33
C LEU A 94 6.31 14.50 7.72
N PHE A 95 5.00 14.51 7.85
CA PHE A 95 4.28 13.91 8.97
C PHE A 95 3.61 12.64 8.48
N TRP A 96 4.02 11.51 9.06
CA TRP A 96 3.46 10.22 8.71
C TRP A 96 2.92 9.52 9.94
N THR A 97 1.68 9.04 9.83
CA THR A 97 1.03 8.21 10.83
C THR A 97 0.88 6.80 10.28
N CYS A 98 1.32 5.81 11.05
CA CYS A 98 1.18 4.40 10.70
C CYS A 98 0.95 3.58 11.98
N LEU A 99 0.14 2.54 11.88
CA LEU A 99 -0.12 1.62 13.00
C LEU A 99 1.05 0.66 13.22
N GLU A 100 1.72 0.26 12.13
CA GLU A 100 2.76 -0.75 12.14
C GLU A 100 4.14 -0.10 12.11
N GLN A 101 4.96 -0.39 13.12
CA GLN A 101 6.31 0.15 13.20
C GLN A 101 7.20 -0.34 12.04
N ASP A 102 6.98 -1.55 11.55
CA ASP A 102 7.76 -2.14 10.45
C ASP A 102 7.63 -1.36 9.15
N SER A 103 6.51 -0.65 8.97
CA SER A 103 6.33 0.25 7.83
C SER A 103 7.41 1.34 7.79
N LEU A 104 8.00 1.75 8.93
CA LEU A 104 9.10 2.72 8.97
C LEU A 104 10.33 2.28 8.16
N ALA A 105 10.49 0.98 7.87
CA ALA A 105 11.52 0.49 6.96
C ALA A 105 11.45 1.16 5.57
N LEU A 106 10.25 1.60 5.14
CA LEU A 106 10.03 2.35 3.90
C LEU A 106 10.74 3.72 3.87
N LEU A 107 11.17 4.25 5.01
CA LEU A 107 11.96 5.49 5.07
C LEU A 107 13.45 5.26 4.85
N LYS A 108 13.95 4.02 5.04
CA LYS A 108 15.38 3.68 4.87
C LYS A 108 15.86 3.86 3.43
N VAL A 109 14.95 3.84 2.45
CA VAL A 109 15.26 4.09 1.03
C VAL A 109 15.46 5.57 0.70
N LEU A 110 15.24 6.48 1.63
CA LEU A 110 15.50 7.90 1.44
C LEU A 110 16.80 8.33 2.15
N PRO A 111 17.66 9.14 1.51
CA PRO A 111 18.83 9.73 2.17
C PRO A 111 18.37 10.90 3.07
N ILE A 112 17.66 10.56 4.16
CA ILE A 112 17.12 11.54 5.12
C ILE A 112 18.23 11.93 6.09
N ARG A 113 18.47 13.24 6.23
CA ARG A 113 19.52 13.75 7.14
C ARG A 113 19.10 13.76 8.61
N HIS A 114 17.81 13.90 8.92
CA HIS A 114 17.29 13.96 10.29
C HIS A 114 15.87 13.38 10.37
N TYR A 115 15.61 12.49 11.33
CA TYR A 115 14.27 12.03 11.67
C TYR A 115 14.01 12.24 13.17
N TYR A 116 12.78 12.62 13.50
CA TYR A 116 12.28 12.67 14.87
C TYR A 116 11.09 11.73 14.95
N ILE A 117 11.22 10.63 15.70
CA ILE A 117 10.13 9.71 15.99
C ILE A 117 9.63 10.08 17.38
N LYS A 118 8.35 10.47 17.46
CA LYS A 118 7.68 10.73 18.74
C LYS A 118 6.69 9.60 18.97
N HIS A 119 6.92 8.83 20.03
CA HIS A 119 6.04 7.76 20.52
C HIS A 119 4.87 8.36 21.32
#